data_AF-A0A7V0NEB5-F1
#
_entry.id   AF-A0A7V0NEB5-F1
#
_cell.length_a   1.000
_cell.length_b   1.000
_cell.length_c   1.000
_cell.angle_alpha   90.00
_cell.angle_beta   90.00
_cell.angle_gamma   90.00
#
_symmetry.space_group_name_H-M   'P 1'
#
loop_
_entity.id
_entity.type
_entity.pdbx_description
1 polymer ?
#
loop_
_entity_poly.entity_id
_entity_poly.type
_entity_poly.pdbx_seq_one_letter_code
_entity_poly.pdbx_strand_id
1 'polypeptide(L)'
;MKNLTILEKKLGYSFKNIALLKEALTHRSYAYKKGIQSNERLEFLGDAVLELAIRSILFDEGKSLDEGKLSKFKAFLVKEATLAEIAHTFGISDFLRINKAEKETESILADTFEAIIG
;
A
#
# COMPACT_ATOMS: atom_id res chain seq x y z
N MET A 1 -10.33 -13.53 -9.99
CA MET A 1 -9.09 -12.92 -9.50
C MET A 1 -7.93 -13.64 -10.13
N LYS A 2 -6.91 -12.91 -10.59
CA LYS A 2 -5.63 -13.50 -10.99
C LYS A 2 -5.00 -14.24 -9.80
N ASN A 3 -4.10 -15.18 -10.09
CA ASN A 3 -3.44 -15.98 -9.06
C ASN A 3 -2.54 -15.09 -8.18
N LEU A 4 -2.81 -15.03 -6.88
CA LEU A 4 -2.08 -14.17 -5.93
C LEU A 4 -0.59 -14.49 -5.84
N THR A 5 -0.17 -15.72 -6.18
CA THR A 5 1.26 -16.07 -6.22
C THR A 5 2.05 -15.23 -7.22
N ILE A 6 1.38 -14.69 -8.25
CA ILE A 6 2.00 -13.76 -9.20
C ILE A 6 2.35 -12.44 -8.50
N LEU A 7 1.44 -11.92 -7.67
CA LEU A 7 1.67 -10.70 -6.91
C LEU A 7 2.73 -10.92 -5.83
N GLU A 8 2.67 -12.02 -5.08
CA GLU A 8 3.69 -12.40 -4.10
C GLU A 8 5.10 -12.44 -4.72
N LYS A 9 5.22 -13.00 -5.93
CA LYS A 9 6.50 -13.03 -6.67
C LYS A 9 6.97 -11.63 -7.05
N LYS A 10 6.07 -10.74 -7.48
CA LYS A 10 6.42 -9.35 -7.80
C LYS A 10 6.82 -8.56 -6.56
N LEU A 11 6.14 -8.77 -5.43
CA LEU A 11 6.47 -8.17 -4.14
C LEU A 11 7.76 -8.76 -3.53
N GLY A 12 8.23 -9.91 -4.01
CA GLY A 12 9.39 -10.60 -3.44
C GLY A 12 9.12 -11.23 -2.07
N TYR A 13 7.84 -11.44 -1.72
CA TYR A 13 7.42 -11.95 -0.42
C TYR A 13 6.27 -12.94 -0.53
N SER A 14 6.42 -14.10 0.12
CA SER A 14 5.34 -15.09 0.27
C SER A 14 4.66 -14.92 1.61
N PHE A 15 3.36 -14.61 1.60
CA PHE A 15 2.59 -14.37 2.80
C PHE A 15 2.35 -15.68 3.55
N LYS A 16 2.73 -15.70 4.84
CA LYS A 16 2.41 -16.83 5.73
C LYS A 16 0.90 -17.04 5.88
N ASN A 17 0.13 -15.97 5.81
CA ASN A 17 -1.33 -16.00 5.80
C ASN A 17 -1.85 -15.23 4.59
N ILE A 18 -2.24 -15.97 3.55
CA ILE A 18 -2.78 -15.39 2.31
C ILE A 18 -4.09 -14.62 2.52
N ALA A 19 -4.80 -14.83 3.63
CA ALA A 19 -6.00 -14.06 3.97
C ALA A 19 -5.67 -12.59 4.21
N LEU A 20 -4.49 -12.27 4.78
CA LEU A 20 -4.05 -10.89 4.98
C LEU A 20 -3.83 -10.17 3.64
N LEU A 21 -3.14 -10.81 2.69
CA LEU A 21 -2.99 -10.24 1.34
C LEU A 21 -4.36 -10.03 0.66
N LYS A 22 -5.31 -10.95 0.86
CA LYS A 22 -6.67 -10.78 0.32
C LYS A 22 -7.40 -9.60 0.97
N GLU A 23 -7.24 -9.41 2.27
CA GLU A 23 -7.83 -8.29 3.02
C GLU A 23 -7.22 -6.96 2.55
N ALA A 24 -5.89 -6.88 2.46
CA ALA A 24 -5.17 -5.71 1.96
C ALA A 24 -5.62 -5.28 0.55
N LEU A 25 -5.93 -6.25 -0.31
CA LEU A 25 -6.44 -6.01 -1.67
C LEU A 25 -7.95 -5.69 -1.73
N THR A 26 -8.64 -5.57 -0.59
CA THR A 26 -10.10 -5.39 -0.54
C THR A 26 -10.48 -3.98 -0.11
N HIS A 27 -10.86 -3.16 -1.09
CA HIS A 27 -11.41 -1.84 -0.83
C HIS A 27 -12.78 -1.94 -0.13
N ARG A 28 -13.08 -0.95 0.72
CA ARG A 28 -14.34 -0.85 1.48
C ARG A 28 -15.61 -1.00 0.65
N SER A 29 -15.61 -0.52 -0.60
CA SER A 29 -16.79 -0.64 -1.47
C SER A 29 -17.12 -2.11 -1.73
N TYR A 30 -16.11 -2.93 -2.04
CA TYR A 30 -16.28 -4.37 -2.21
C TYR A 30 -16.64 -5.06 -0.88
N ALA A 31 -15.96 -4.68 0.20
CA ALA A 31 -16.13 -5.25 1.53
C ALA A 31 -17.57 -5.13 2.02
N TYR A 32 -18.13 -3.91 1.94
CA TYR A 32 -19.50 -3.59 2.38
C TYR A 32 -20.55 -4.49 1.74
N LYS A 33 -20.47 -4.70 0.41
CA LYS A 33 -21.44 -5.53 -0.33
C LYS A 33 -21.37 -7.01 0.05
N LYS A 34 -20.25 -7.46 0.62
CA LYS A 34 -19.97 -8.87 0.94
C LYS A 34 -19.99 -9.17 2.44
N GLY A 35 -20.12 -8.16 3.30
CA GLY A 35 -20.05 -8.33 4.75
C GLY A 35 -18.70 -8.86 5.23
N ILE A 36 -17.61 -8.46 4.57
CA ILE A 36 -16.24 -8.85 4.93
C ILE A 36 -15.44 -7.61 5.37
N GLN A 37 -14.24 -7.82 5.91
CA GLN A 37 -13.33 -6.73 6.27
C GLN A 37 -12.75 -6.03 5.04
N SER A 38 -12.58 -4.72 5.14
CA SER A 38 -11.83 -3.88 4.21
C SER A 38 -10.36 -3.81 4.61
N ASN A 39 -9.55 -3.24 3.74
CA ASN A 39 -8.14 -2.98 3.98
C ASN A 39 -7.85 -1.83 4.96
N GLU A 40 -8.84 -1.04 5.36
CA GLU A 40 -8.67 0.21 6.15
C GLU A 40 -7.89 0.03 7.46
N ARG A 41 -8.01 -1.14 8.12
CA ARG A 41 -7.23 -1.42 9.35
C ARG A 41 -5.77 -1.75 9.06
N LEU A 42 -5.50 -2.43 7.95
CA LEU A 42 -4.16 -2.75 7.51
C LEU A 42 -3.49 -1.50 6.94
N GLU A 43 -4.21 -0.67 6.20
CA GLU A 43 -3.78 0.66 5.72
C GLU A 43 -3.31 1.52 6.90
N PHE A 44 -4.14 1.66 7.94
CA PHE A 44 -3.80 2.42 9.13
C PHE A 44 -2.48 1.96 9.80
N LEU A 45 -2.24 0.65 9.84
CA LEU A 45 -0.98 0.09 10.37
C LEU A 45 0.18 0.32 9.39
N GLY A 46 -0.08 0.08 8.10
CA GLY A 46 0.86 0.14 7.01
C GLY A 46 1.45 1.51 6.78
N ASP A 47 0.64 2.58 6.88
CA ASP A 47 1.12 3.97 6.84
C ASP A 47 2.19 4.21 7.91
N ALA A 48 1.91 3.86 9.17
CA ALA A 48 2.88 4.03 10.26
C ALA A 48 4.17 3.22 10.06
N VAL A 49 4.05 1.98 9.54
CA VAL A 49 5.21 1.12 9.23
C VAL A 49 6.03 1.72 8.08
N LEU A 50 5.37 2.17 7.01
CA LEU A 50 6.01 2.80 5.86
C LEU A 50 6.70 4.10 6.26
N GLU A 51 6.05 4.95 7.05
CA GLU A 51 6.65 6.18 7.57
C GLU A 51 7.91 5.89 8.38
N LEU A 52 7.89 4.88 9.26
CA LEU A 52 9.04 4.50 10.05
C LEU A 52 10.20 4.04 9.15
N ALA A 53 9.93 3.18 8.17
CA ALA A 53 10.93 2.69 7.23
C ALA A 53 11.57 3.84 6.44
N ILE A 54 10.75 4.73 5.87
CA ILE A 54 11.22 5.91 5.13
C ILE A 54 12.05 6.82 6.03
N ARG A 55 11.59 7.12 7.25
CA ARG A 55 12.31 7.97 8.19
C ARG A 55 13.65 7.35 8.61
N SER A 56 13.71 6.04 8.80
CA SER A 56 14.98 5.35 9.11
C SER A 56 15.98 5.49 7.97
N ILE A 57 15.55 5.28 6.73
CA ILE A 57 16.41 5.41 5.54
C ILE A 57 16.89 6.86 5.40
N LEU A 58 15.99 7.84 5.51
CA LEU A 58 16.33 9.25 5.41
C LEU A 58 17.26 9.71 6.55
N PHE A 59 17.11 9.17 7.75
CA PHE A 59 18.00 9.45 8.87
C PHE A 59 19.43 8.95 8.59
N ASP A 60 19.56 7.73 8.07
CA ASP A 60 20.86 7.12 7.81
C ASP A 60 21.56 7.69 6.57
N GLU A 61 20.83 7.94 5.49
CA GLU A 61 21.39 8.44 4.22
C GLU A 61 21.49 9.98 4.17
N GLY A 62 20.60 10.67 4.89
CA GLY A 62 20.45 12.12 4.86
C GLY A 62 21.32 12.88 5.86
N LYS A 63 22.51 12.37 6.24
CA LYS A 63 23.35 12.93 7.33
C LYS A 63 23.71 14.42 7.18
N SER A 64 23.70 14.95 5.96
CA SER A 64 23.99 16.36 5.66
C SER A 64 22.73 17.22 5.48
N LEU A 65 21.54 16.64 5.64
CA LEU A 65 20.26 17.32 5.48
C LEU A 65 19.74 17.80 6.84
N ASP A 66 19.16 19.00 6.85
CA ASP A 66 18.38 19.48 7.97
C ASP A 66 17.00 18.80 8.04
N GLU A 67 16.34 18.91 9.20
CA GLU A 67 15.01 18.36 9.46
C GLU A 67 13.98 18.79 8.41
N GLY A 68 14.05 20.04 7.94
CA GLY A 68 13.12 20.59 6.96
C GLY A 68 13.23 19.88 5.61
N LYS A 69 14.44 19.59 5.15
CA LYS A 69 14.69 18.81 3.93
C LYS A 69 14.27 17.36 4.11
N LEU A 70 14.63 16.73 5.23
CA LEU A 70 14.21 15.35 5.54
C LEU A 70 12.68 15.22 5.51
N SER A 71 11.97 16.18 6.11
CA SER A 71 10.50 16.22 6.11
C SER A 71 9.91 16.38 4.71
N LYS A 72 10.52 17.22 3.86
CA LYS A 72 10.10 17.38 2.45
C LYS A 72 10.30 16.10 1.64
N PHE A 73 11.43 15.41 1.81
CA PHE A 73 11.67 14.12 1.16
C PHE A 73 10.68 13.07 1.63
N LYS A 74 10.46 12.96 2.95
CA LYS A 74 9.45 12.06 3.52
C LYS A 74 8.09 12.32 2.91
N ALA A 75 7.63 13.58 2.90
CA ALA A 75 6.34 13.96 2.36
C ALA A 75 6.21 13.64 0.86
N PHE A 76 7.30 13.79 0.09
CA PHE A 76 7.29 13.40 -1.32
C PHE A 76 7.24 11.88 -1.52
N LEU A 77 7.94 11.10 -0.70
CA LEU A 77 8.04 9.64 -0.85
C LEU A 77 6.77 8.91 -0.44
N VAL A 78 6.03 9.42 0.55
CA VAL A 78 4.79 8.79 1.06
C VAL A 78 3.52 9.48 0.54
N LYS A 79 3.63 10.41 -0.42
CA LYS A 79 2.42 11.02 -1.00
C LYS A 79 1.68 10.00 -1.85
N GLU A 80 0.36 10.13 -1.84
CA GLU A 80 -0.60 9.30 -2.59
C GLU A 80 -0.14 8.99 -4.03
N ALA A 81 0.15 10.01 -4.83
CA ALA A 81 0.57 9.82 -6.23
C ALA A 81 1.82 8.94 -6.39
N THR A 82 2.79 9.05 -5.47
CA THR A 82 4.00 8.23 -5.51
C THR A 82 3.71 6.79 -5.12
N LEU A 83 2.89 6.58 -4.09
CA LEU A 83 2.50 5.23 -3.67
C LEU A 83 1.62 4.54 -4.71
N ALA A 84 0.71 5.26 -5.35
CA ALA A 84 -0.11 4.77 -6.45
C ALA A 84 0.74 4.35 -7.67
N GLU A 85 1.74 5.15 -8.04
CA GLU A 85 2.69 4.81 -9.10
C GLU A 85 3.46 3.53 -8.75
N ILE A 86 3.99 3.43 -7.53
CA ILE A 86 4.66 2.22 -7.05
C ILE A 86 3.71 1.02 -7.10
N ALA A 87 2.46 1.17 -6.66
CA ALA A 87 1.47 0.11 -6.69
C ALA A 87 1.21 -0.40 -8.12
N HIS A 88 1.19 0.50 -9.11
CA HIS A 88 1.11 0.14 -10.51
C HIS A 88 2.34 -0.64 -11.00
N THR A 89 3.55 -0.28 -10.57
CA THR A 89 4.77 -1.02 -10.96
C THR A 89 4.74 -2.48 -10.47
N PHE A 90 4.20 -2.73 -9.28
CA PHE A 90 3.94 -4.09 -8.78
C PHE A 90 2.72 -4.76 -9.44
N GLY A 91 1.93 -4.01 -10.21
CA GLY A 91 0.71 -4.49 -10.84
C GLY A 91 -0.38 -4.84 -9.84
N ILE A 92 -0.49 -4.09 -8.74
CA ILE A 92 -1.51 -4.30 -7.69
C ILE A 92 -2.94 -4.10 -8.23
N SER A 93 -3.13 -3.14 -9.13
CA SER A 93 -4.42 -2.86 -9.81
C SER A 93 -5.11 -4.13 -10.33
N ASP A 94 -4.34 -5.06 -10.90
CA ASP A 94 -4.82 -6.33 -11.45
C ASP A 94 -5.46 -7.28 -10.42
N PHE A 95 -5.17 -7.08 -9.14
CA PHE A 95 -5.60 -7.92 -8.02
C PHE A 95 -6.60 -7.21 -7.09
N LEU A 96 -6.79 -5.90 -7.31
CA LEU A 96 -7.64 -5.06 -6.49
C LEU A 96 -9.10 -5.52 -6.53
N ARG A 97 -9.73 -5.59 -5.36
CA ARG A 97 -11.14 -5.96 -5.20
C ARG A 97 -11.94 -4.71 -4.88
N ILE A 98 -12.44 -4.07 -5.92
CA ILE A 98 -13.37 -2.93 -5.85
C ILE A 98 -14.74 -3.32 -6.41
N ASN A 99 -15.80 -2.61 -6.01
CA ASN A 99 -17.11 -2.79 -6.62
C ASN A 99 -17.09 -2.37 -8.10
N LYS A 100 -17.96 -2.98 -8.92
CA LYS A 100 -18.05 -2.66 -10.37
C LYS A 100 -18.38 -1.19 -10.67
N ALA A 101 -19.04 -0.49 -9.75
CA ALA A 101 -19.39 0.92 -9.89
C ALA A 101 -18.30 1.85 -9.34
N GLU A 102 -17.32 1.31 -8.61
CA GLU A 102 -16.19 2.06 -8.08
C GLU A 102 -15.13 2.16 -9.17
N LYS A 103 -14.59 3.36 -9.38
CA LYS A 103 -13.45 3.56 -10.27
C LYS A 103 -12.18 3.44 -9.44
N GLU A 104 -11.18 2.73 -9.96
CA GLU A 104 -9.83 2.78 -9.39
C GLU A 104 -9.28 4.22 -9.43
N THR A 105 -8.71 4.67 -8.32
CA THR A 105 -8.10 5.99 -8.14
C THR A 105 -6.70 5.84 -7.55
N GLU A 106 -5.92 6.94 -7.57
CA GLU A 106 -4.60 6.98 -6.94
C GLU A 106 -4.70 6.66 -5.44
N SER A 107 -5.62 7.30 -4.70
CA SER A 107 -5.90 6.98 -3.29
C SER A 107 -6.15 5.50 -3.08
N ILE A 108 -7.06 4.86 -3.82
CA ILE A 108 -7.34 3.43 -3.60
C ILE A 108 -6.08 2.57 -3.78
N LEU A 109 -5.22 2.90 -4.74
CA LEU A 109 -3.98 2.17 -4.97
C LEU A 109 -2.93 2.44 -3.88
N ALA A 110 -2.79 3.68 -3.45
CA ALA A 110 -1.92 4.07 -2.34
C ALA A 110 -2.35 3.36 -1.04
N ASP A 111 -3.62 3.45 -0.69
CA ASP A 111 -4.21 2.81 0.50
C ASP A 111 -4.03 1.29 0.46
N THR A 112 -4.18 0.69 -0.74
CA THR A 112 -3.93 -0.75 -0.94
C THR A 112 -2.45 -1.11 -0.77
N PHE A 113 -1.55 -0.26 -1.24
CA PHE A 113 -0.11 -0.48 -1.08
C PHE A 113 0.30 -0.39 0.39
N GLU A 114 -0.19 0.60 1.12
CA GLU A 114 0.00 0.72 2.57
C GLU A 114 -0.58 -0.50 3.29
N ALA A 115 -1.79 -0.92 2.94
CA ALA A 115 -2.40 -2.11 3.52
C ALA A 115 -1.64 -3.43 3.25
N ILE A 116 -0.84 -3.51 2.18
CA ILE A 116 0.03 -4.67 1.91
C ILE A 116 1.26 -4.65 2.84
N ILE A 117 1.70 -3.46 3.26
CA ILE A 117 2.83 -3.27 4.18
C ILE A 117 2.43 -3.56 5.63
N GLY A 118 1.19 -3.24 6.02
CA GLY A 118 0.62 -3.52 7.35
C GLY A 118 0.43 -5.00 7.66
#